data_AF-A0A3S3U545-F1
#
_entry.id   AF-A0A3S3U545-F1
#
_cell.length_a   1.000
_cell.length_b   1.000
_cell.length_c   1.000
_cell.angle_alpha   90.00
_cell.angle_beta   90.00
_cell.angle_gamma   90.00
#
_symmetry.space_group_name_H-M   'P 1'
#
loop_
_entity.id
_entity.type
_entity.pdbx_description
1 polymer ?
#
loop_
_entity_poly.entity_id
_entity_poly.type
_entity_poly.pdbx_seq_one_letter_code
_entity_poly.pdbx_strand_id
1 'polypeptide(L)'
;MKKPLLLGLLLAAGLSANAQLADGSIAPDFTATDLLEQEHSLYADYLDNGKSVIIDFSATWCLPCWNYHQTHAMADLYEAYGLNGSDEIGVFFIEGDIQNTVKDNLYGIQVAGKAVTRGNWTLGSPYPIIEDTAAMNLGADNKYKVEYFPQMYRICKETKTTKLVDQETALELRNSIQECQTLTGIANHGKIESGSKITICASGETQNIVAKLKNFGNNNVTGAHVVLKKDNAIIAEQDYTGNLAQFATPASITFNNVTLDLGATYKVELTSLNGGAAANAELTVATVDFGYPTAAENNMLRVDVFTDNKPTEITWEIKDEAGTVVASGGPYTAADADKRMTSWVTIPGTTPQCHTVVMKDSGNNGWNSGNSELGHGMIIYSNDAQVFLQGVGNFGASTSFNKAFRTNGVLENETFADASFTMFPNPTTGIVNFTTQETLNVTVIDMTGKTVHTAKDIKDGDSINLSTLQSGIYIAKIKGEKSQRVEKIIIK
;
A
#
# COMPACT_ATOMS: atom_id res chain seq x y z
N MET A 1 33.18 -31.13 -72.39
CA MET A 1 34.17 -30.80 -71.33
C MET A 1 33.66 -29.60 -70.55
N LYS A 2 33.64 -29.73 -69.21
CA LYS A 2 33.55 -28.70 -68.15
C LYS A 2 32.23 -27.92 -68.01
N LYS A 3 31.39 -28.39 -67.06
CA LYS A 3 30.45 -27.60 -66.26
C LYS A 3 31.26 -26.73 -65.27
N PRO A 4 30.90 -25.48 -64.98
CA PRO A 4 31.25 -24.85 -63.72
C PRO A 4 30.06 -24.93 -62.74
N LEU A 5 30.39 -25.45 -61.57
CA LEU A 5 29.61 -25.54 -60.35
C LEU A 5 29.26 -24.13 -59.86
N LEU A 6 27.99 -23.86 -59.53
CA LEU A 6 27.62 -22.70 -58.70
C LEU A 6 28.01 -23.02 -57.26
N LEU A 7 28.99 -22.28 -56.73
CA LEU A 7 29.41 -22.33 -55.34
C LEU A 7 28.41 -21.49 -54.51
N GLY A 8 27.58 -22.16 -53.71
CA GLY A 8 26.71 -21.52 -52.73
C GLY A 8 27.55 -20.94 -51.59
N LEU A 9 27.53 -19.62 -51.48
CA LEU A 9 28.13 -18.85 -50.39
C LEU A 9 27.28 -19.06 -49.13
N LEU A 10 27.72 -19.91 -48.19
CA LEU A 10 27.16 -19.91 -46.82
C LEU A 10 27.60 -18.60 -46.14
N LEU A 11 26.70 -17.62 -46.08
CA LEU A 11 26.83 -16.53 -45.12
C LEU A 11 26.51 -17.11 -43.73
N ALA A 12 27.56 -17.33 -42.93
CA ALA A 12 27.43 -17.44 -41.49
C ALA A 12 27.07 -16.05 -40.94
N ALA A 13 25.77 -15.76 -40.86
CA ALA A 13 25.29 -14.65 -40.05
C ALA A 13 25.52 -15.02 -38.59
N GLY A 14 26.57 -14.46 -38.00
CA GLY A 14 26.81 -14.53 -36.56
C GLY A 14 25.68 -13.83 -35.82
N LEU A 15 24.68 -14.61 -35.39
CA LEU A 15 23.77 -14.19 -34.34
C LEU A 15 24.61 -14.00 -33.09
N SER A 16 24.82 -12.75 -32.69
CA SER A 16 25.37 -12.44 -31.37
C SER A 16 24.26 -12.73 -30.37
N ALA A 17 24.19 -13.97 -29.89
CA ALA A 17 23.45 -14.26 -28.68
C ALA A 17 24.26 -13.65 -27.54
N ASN A 18 23.76 -12.56 -26.94
CA ASN A 18 24.18 -12.23 -25.59
C ASN A 18 23.73 -13.42 -24.73
N ALA A 19 24.67 -13.97 -23.96
CA ALA A 19 24.40 -15.10 -23.09
C ALA A 19 24.52 -14.60 -21.65
N GLN A 20 23.43 -14.78 -20.90
CA GLN A 20 23.40 -14.72 -19.45
C GLN A 20 24.55 -15.52 -18.85
N LEU A 21 24.96 -15.15 -17.64
CA LEU A 21 26.03 -15.87 -16.97
C LEU A 21 25.60 -17.32 -16.72
N ALA A 22 26.18 -18.25 -17.48
CA ALA A 22 25.80 -19.66 -17.46
C ALA A 22 26.16 -20.30 -16.11
N ASP A 23 25.40 -21.32 -15.70
CA ASP A 23 25.71 -22.12 -14.51
C ASP A 23 27.16 -22.63 -14.56
N GLY A 24 27.84 -22.52 -13.42
CA GLY A 24 29.25 -22.88 -13.27
C GLY A 24 30.23 -21.78 -13.68
N SER A 25 29.77 -20.63 -14.17
CA SER A 25 30.66 -19.49 -14.47
C SER A 25 31.23 -18.89 -13.20
N ILE A 26 32.45 -18.36 -13.26
CA ILE A 26 33.03 -17.61 -12.13
C ILE A 26 32.27 -16.30 -11.95
N ALA A 27 31.73 -16.09 -10.75
CA ALA A 27 31.00 -14.89 -10.38
C ALA A 27 31.92 -13.66 -10.48
N PRO A 28 31.56 -12.62 -11.26
CA PRO A 28 32.31 -11.38 -11.31
C PRO A 28 32.42 -10.74 -9.92
N ASP A 29 33.64 -10.42 -9.51
CA ASP A 29 33.85 -9.72 -8.23
C ASP A 29 33.38 -8.26 -8.30
N PHE A 30 32.94 -7.75 -7.16
CA PHE A 30 32.51 -6.37 -6.98
C PHE A 30 32.87 -5.85 -5.59
N THR A 31 33.04 -4.53 -5.52
CA THR A 31 32.98 -3.74 -4.30
C THR A 31 31.89 -2.71 -4.48
N ALA A 32 30.92 -2.69 -3.57
CA ALA A 32 29.70 -1.91 -3.68
C ALA A 32 29.32 -1.32 -2.34
N THR A 33 28.69 -0.14 -2.34
CA THR A 33 28.14 0.47 -1.13
C THR A 33 26.63 0.24 -1.10
N ASP A 34 26.13 -0.27 0.02
CA ASP A 34 24.69 -0.46 0.21
C ASP A 34 23.97 0.86 0.55
N LEU A 35 22.63 0.80 0.67
CA LEU A 35 21.81 1.96 1.02
C LEU A 35 22.12 2.55 2.42
N LEU A 36 22.74 1.77 3.31
CA LEU A 36 23.16 2.17 4.66
C LEU A 36 24.61 2.68 4.71
N GLU A 37 25.21 2.92 3.55
CA GLU A 37 26.58 3.42 3.40
C GLU A 37 27.66 2.43 3.88
N GLN A 38 27.34 1.13 3.96
CA GLN A 38 28.32 0.09 4.23
C GLN A 38 28.91 -0.44 2.93
N GLU A 39 30.24 -0.54 2.87
CA GLU A 39 30.95 -1.14 1.74
C GLU A 39 31.00 -2.65 1.88
N HIS A 40 30.77 -3.35 0.77
CA HIS A 40 30.76 -4.81 0.67
C HIS A 40 31.58 -5.24 -0.54
N SER A 41 32.53 -6.14 -0.32
CA SER A 41 33.25 -6.86 -1.37
C SER A 41 32.78 -8.32 -1.42
N LEU A 42 32.27 -8.76 -2.58
CA LEU A 42 31.78 -10.13 -2.75
C LEU A 42 32.85 -11.15 -2.33
N TYR A 43 34.07 -11.00 -2.86
CA TYR A 43 35.13 -11.96 -2.56
C TYR A 43 35.69 -11.73 -1.17
N ALA A 44 36.16 -10.52 -0.87
CA ALA A 44 36.96 -10.27 0.33
C ALA A 44 36.14 -10.39 1.63
N ASP A 45 34.86 -10.00 1.61
CA ASP A 45 34.04 -9.98 2.82
C ASP A 45 33.20 -11.26 2.99
N TYR A 46 32.88 -11.97 1.89
CA TYR A 46 32.01 -13.15 1.93
C TYR A 46 32.70 -14.43 1.47
N LEU A 47 33.02 -14.58 0.18
CA LEU A 47 33.46 -15.88 -0.35
C LEU A 47 34.78 -16.33 0.30
N ASP A 48 35.76 -15.44 0.43
CA ASP A 48 37.06 -15.75 1.03
C ASP A 48 36.99 -15.92 2.56
N ASN A 49 35.94 -15.39 3.20
CA ASN A 49 35.60 -15.64 4.62
C ASN A 49 34.67 -16.85 4.81
N GLY A 50 34.50 -17.66 3.76
CA GLY A 50 33.81 -18.93 3.88
C GLY A 50 32.29 -18.83 3.86
N LYS A 51 31.70 -17.75 3.33
CA LYS A 51 30.25 -17.54 3.19
C LYS A 51 29.84 -17.65 1.73
N SER A 52 28.97 -18.61 1.39
CA SER A 52 28.32 -18.61 0.07
C SER A 52 27.26 -17.50 0.00
N VAL A 53 26.96 -16.99 -1.19
CA VAL A 53 26.14 -15.78 -1.37
C VAL A 53 24.95 -16.04 -2.29
N ILE A 54 23.78 -15.47 -1.96
CA ILE A 54 22.67 -15.28 -2.89
C ILE A 54 22.61 -13.82 -3.32
N ILE A 55 22.49 -13.58 -4.62
CA ILE A 55 22.28 -12.26 -5.20
C ILE A 55 20.95 -12.27 -5.95
N ASP A 56 20.09 -11.30 -5.67
CA ASP A 56 18.88 -10.99 -6.42
C ASP A 56 19.12 -9.73 -7.25
N PHE A 57 19.21 -9.88 -8.57
CA PHE A 57 19.08 -8.75 -9.48
C PHE A 57 17.60 -8.53 -9.76
N SER A 58 17.10 -7.38 -9.32
CA SER A 58 15.71 -6.97 -9.48
C SER A 58 15.63 -5.55 -10.01
N ALA A 59 14.43 -5.14 -10.40
CA ALA A 59 14.16 -3.76 -10.80
C ALA A 59 12.93 -3.23 -10.08
N THR A 60 12.98 -1.99 -9.58
CA THR A 60 11.91 -1.44 -8.74
C THR A 60 10.52 -1.40 -9.39
N TRP A 61 10.45 -1.41 -10.73
CA TRP A 61 9.22 -1.41 -11.52
C TRP A 61 8.70 -2.82 -11.86
N CYS A 62 9.50 -3.85 -11.62
CA CYS A 62 9.23 -5.22 -12.03
C CYS A 62 8.18 -5.88 -11.11
N LEU A 63 7.00 -6.20 -11.66
CA LEU A 63 5.92 -6.81 -10.90
C LEU A 63 6.25 -8.23 -10.39
N PRO A 64 6.83 -9.14 -11.20
CA PRO A 64 7.27 -10.45 -10.70
C PRO A 64 8.30 -10.33 -9.56
N CYS A 65 9.23 -9.37 -9.66
CA CYS A 65 10.21 -9.07 -8.62
C CYS A 65 9.52 -8.63 -7.32
N TRP A 66 8.54 -7.72 -7.42
CA TRP A 66 7.79 -7.27 -6.25
C TRP A 66 6.99 -8.41 -5.62
N ASN A 67 6.33 -9.24 -6.44
CA ASN A 67 5.61 -10.41 -5.94
C ASN A 67 6.55 -11.38 -5.20
N TYR A 68 7.78 -11.56 -5.69
CA TYR A 68 8.80 -12.36 -5.03
C TYR A 68 9.29 -11.73 -3.72
N HIS A 69 9.58 -10.42 -3.70
CA HIS A 69 9.93 -9.65 -2.49
C HIS A 69 8.88 -9.84 -1.38
N GLN A 70 7.60 -9.83 -1.74
CA GLN A 70 6.48 -10.04 -0.82
C GLN A 70 6.38 -11.47 -0.26
N THR A 71 7.08 -12.45 -0.85
CA THR A 71 7.20 -13.80 -0.26
C THR A 71 8.13 -13.82 0.96
N HIS A 72 8.99 -12.80 1.09
CA HIS A 72 10.04 -12.71 2.09
C HIS A 72 11.08 -13.85 2.05
N ALA A 73 11.20 -14.61 0.96
CA ALA A 73 12.14 -15.73 0.87
C ALA A 73 13.60 -15.35 1.16
N MET A 74 14.09 -14.27 0.54
CA MET A 74 15.44 -13.72 0.79
C MET A 74 15.60 -13.20 2.23
N ALA A 75 14.55 -12.58 2.77
CA ALA A 75 14.56 -12.02 4.12
C ALA A 75 14.61 -13.13 5.17
N ASP A 76 13.74 -14.13 5.03
CA ASP A 76 13.69 -15.29 5.91
C ASP A 76 15.03 -16.06 5.87
N LEU A 77 15.64 -16.23 4.68
CA LEU A 77 16.95 -16.85 4.54
C LEU A 77 18.05 -16.05 5.27
N TYR A 78 18.06 -14.72 5.13
CA TYR A 78 19.02 -13.85 5.82
C TYR A 78 18.80 -13.84 7.33
N GLU A 79 17.55 -13.79 7.80
CA GLU A 79 17.26 -13.87 9.24
C GLU A 79 17.77 -15.19 9.83
N ALA A 80 17.68 -16.31 9.09
CA ALA A 80 18.15 -17.61 9.57
C ALA A 80 19.67 -17.79 9.50
N TYR A 81 20.30 -17.40 8.40
CA TYR A 81 21.69 -17.77 8.09
C TYR A 81 22.62 -16.58 7.81
N GLY A 82 22.09 -15.36 7.65
CA GLY A 82 22.88 -14.14 7.54
C GLY A 82 23.29 -13.60 8.91
N LEU A 83 23.70 -12.33 8.96
CA LEU A 83 24.22 -11.69 10.19
C LEU A 83 23.22 -11.68 11.36
N ASN A 84 21.91 -11.72 11.09
CA ASN A 84 20.88 -11.79 12.13
C ASN A 84 20.68 -13.20 12.71
N GLY A 85 21.25 -14.21 12.04
CA GLY A 85 21.17 -15.63 12.39
C GLY A 85 22.56 -16.21 12.61
N SER A 86 22.88 -17.30 11.91
CA SER A 86 24.16 -18.01 12.08
C SER A 86 25.38 -17.36 11.43
N ASP A 87 25.19 -16.30 10.64
CA ASP A 87 26.26 -15.60 9.90
C ASP A 87 27.10 -16.52 8.98
N GLU A 88 26.44 -17.48 8.35
CA GLU A 88 27.04 -18.47 7.45
C GLU A 88 26.94 -18.09 5.96
N ILE A 89 26.09 -17.13 5.59
CA ILE A 89 25.85 -16.73 4.19
C ILE A 89 25.85 -15.21 3.99
N GLY A 90 26.02 -14.78 2.74
CA GLY A 90 25.67 -13.44 2.28
C GLY A 90 24.37 -13.44 1.48
N VAL A 91 23.62 -12.34 1.53
CA VAL A 91 22.38 -12.13 0.78
C VAL A 91 22.38 -10.68 0.29
N PHE A 92 22.16 -10.47 -1.00
CA PHE A 92 22.12 -9.14 -1.60
C PHE A 92 20.90 -8.96 -2.49
N PHE A 93 20.29 -7.79 -2.41
CA PHE A 93 19.48 -7.25 -3.50
C PHE A 93 20.32 -6.24 -4.26
N ILE A 94 20.27 -6.31 -5.59
CA ILE A 94 20.88 -5.33 -6.48
C ILE A 94 19.81 -4.78 -7.42
N GLU A 95 19.59 -3.47 -7.39
CA GLU A 95 18.75 -2.78 -8.37
C GLU A 95 19.46 -2.77 -9.71
N GLY A 96 19.17 -3.73 -10.59
CA GLY A 96 19.96 -3.98 -11.79
C GLY A 96 19.61 -3.12 -13.00
N ASP A 97 18.60 -2.25 -12.92
CA ASP A 97 18.14 -1.40 -14.04
C ASP A 97 18.61 0.05 -13.91
N ILE A 98 19.92 0.23 -14.09
CA ILE A 98 20.60 1.54 -13.99
C ILE A 98 20.06 2.61 -14.97
N GLN A 99 19.32 2.21 -16.01
CA GLN A 99 18.79 3.14 -17.01
C GLN A 99 17.47 3.75 -16.53
N ASN A 100 16.56 2.91 -16.02
CA ASN A 100 15.19 3.31 -15.76
C ASN A 100 14.89 3.65 -14.30
N THR A 101 15.79 3.34 -13.37
CA THR A 101 15.58 3.57 -11.93
C THR A 101 16.66 4.48 -11.34
N VAL A 102 16.44 4.88 -10.09
CA VAL A 102 17.35 5.62 -9.21
C VAL A 102 17.12 5.20 -7.76
N LYS A 103 18.09 5.48 -6.88
CA LYS A 103 18.03 5.22 -5.43
C LYS A 103 16.67 5.57 -4.77
N ASP A 104 16.06 6.69 -5.12
CA ASP A 104 14.75 7.10 -4.56
C ASP A 104 13.63 6.09 -4.86
N ASN A 105 13.69 5.39 -5.99
CA ASN A 105 12.71 4.36 -6.34
C ASN A 105 12.73 3.17 -5.39
N LEU A 106 13.89 2.83 -4.80
CA LEU A 106 14.00 1.76 -3.79
C LEU A 106 13.24 2.11 -2.51
N TYR A 107 13.14 3.40 -2.17
CA TYR A 107 12.34 3.89 -1.05
C TYR A 107 10.85 4.03 -1.37
N GLY A 108 10.41 3.60 -2.56
CA GLY A 108 9.03 3.73 -3.01
C GLY A 108 8.65 5.13 -3.49
N ILE A 109 9.63 6.01 -3.69
CA ILE A 109 9.40 7.38 -4.15
C ILE A 109 9.33 7.38 -5.67
N GLN A 110 8.26 7.98 -6.20
CA GLN A 110 8.08 8.16 -7.63
C GLN A 110 8.87 9.37 -8.11
N VAL A 111 9.73 9.17 -9.10
CA VAL A 111 10.59 10.21 -9.67
C VAL A 111 10.18 10.45 -11.13
N ALA A 112 9.96 11.72 -11.49
CA ALA A 112 9.57 12.09 -12.84
C ALA A 112 10.64 11.66 -13.87
N GLY A 113 10.21 11.01 -14.96
CA GLY A 113 11.10 10.50 -16.00
C GLY A 113 11.78 9.16 -15.68
N LYS A 114 11.43 8.53 -14.55
CA LYS A 114 11.86 7.18 -14.16
C LYS A 114 10.68 6.21 -14.15
N ALA A 115 11.00 4.92 -14.17
CA ALA A 115 9.98 3.88 -14.11
C ALA A 115 9.23 3.92 -12.77
N VAL A 116 7.96 3.51 -12.79
CA VAL A 116 7.10 3.54 -11.61
C VAL A 116 7.52 2.42 -10.66
N THR A 117 7.98 2.77 -9.46
CA THR A 117 8.32 1.78 -8.43
C THR A 117 7.07 1.11 -7.87
N ARG A 118 7.15 -0.20 -7.57
CA ARG A 118 6.04 -1.01 -7.04
C ARG A 118 5.75 -0.75 -5.56
N GLY A 119 6.71 -0.23 -4.81
CA GLY A 119 6.58 0.03 -3.39
C GLY A 119 7.90 0.39 -2.76
N ASN A 120 7.94 0.42 -1.43
CA ASN A 120 9.19 0.60 -0.70
C ASN A 120 9.88 -0.76 -0.52
N TRP A 121 10.97 -0.96 -1.26
CA TRP A 121 11.77 -2.18 -1.28
C TRP A 121 12.67 -2.33 -0.06
N THR A 122 12.91 -1.25 0.68
CA THR A 122 13.68 -1.33 1.93
C THR A 122 12.85 -1.89 3.08
N LEU A 123 11.52 -1.96 2.95
CA LEU A 123 10.65 -2.57 3.95
C LEU A 123 10.65 -4.09 3.79
N GLY A 124 10.99 -4.79 4.87
CA GLY A 124 11.05 -6.25 4.87
C GLY A 124 12.34 -6.84 4.28
N SER A 125 13.35 -6.01 4.00
CA SER A 125 14.69 -6.43 3.57
C SER A 125 15.71 -6.20 4.69
N PRO A 126 16.02 -7.21 5.51
CA PRO A 126 17.04 -7.11 6.55
C PRO A 126 18.48 -7.21 5.99
N TYR A 127 18.63 -7.54 4.71
CA TYR A 127 19.91 -7.70 4.01
C TYR A 127 20.32 -6.44 3.25
N PRO A 128 21.62 -6.30 2.90
CA PRO A 128 22.10 -5.19 2.09
C PRO A 128 21.37 -5.05 0.74
N ILE A 129 20.95 -3.82 0.46
CA ILE A 129 20.42 -3.40 -0.84
C ILE A 129 21.46 -2.51 -1.50
N ILE A 130 21.88 -2.87 -2.70
CA ILE A 130 22.83 -2.14 -3.51
C ILE A 130 22.06 -1.47 -4.66
N GLU A 131 22.19 -0.15 -4.76
CA GLU A 131 21.77 0.58 -5.96
C GLU A 131 22.86 0.45 -7.01
N ASP A 132 22.54 -0.18 -8.14
CA ASP A 132 23.49 -0.22 -9.24
C ASP A 132 23.63 1.15 -9.92
N THR A 133 24.80 1.43 -10.47
CA THR A 133 25.06 2.69 -11.18
C THR A 133 25.86 2.40 -12.44
N ALA A 134 25.90 3.36 -13.38
CA ALA A 134 26.74 3.22 -14.57
C ALA A 134 28.23 2.99 -14.26
N ALA A 135 28.71 3.41 -13.09
CA ALA A 135 30.10 3.19 -12.68
C ALA A 135 30.37 1.75 -12.20
N MET A 136 29.40 1.14 -11.50
CA MET A 136 29.53 -0.21 -10.94
C MET A 136 29.03 -1.27 -11.93
N ASN A 137 27.84 -1.01 -12.48
CA ASN A 137 27.21 -1.66 -13.61
C ASN A 137 27.22 -3.21 -13.38
N LEU A 138 26.50 -3.69 -12.39
CA LEU A 138 26.39 -5.12 -12.12
C LEU A 138 25.29 -5.78 -12.96
N GLY A 139 24.21 -5.06 -13.26
CA GLY A 139 22.97 -5.57 -13.84
C GLY A 139 22.97 -5.87 -15.35
N ALA A 140 21.91 -5.43 -16.04
CA ALA A 140 21.50 -6.01 -17.32
C ALA A 140 22.51 -5.84 -18.46
N ASP A 141 23.11 -4.66 -18.56
CA ASP A 141 24.06 -4.33 -19.62
C ASP A 141 25.53 -4.56 -19.21
N ASN A 142 25.83 -5.29 -18.12
CA ASN A 142 27.21 -5.44 -17.64
C ASN A 142 27.59 -6.76 -16.94
N LYS A 143 28.19 -6.71 -15.73
CA LYS A 143 29.15 -7.74 -15.28
C LYS A 143 28.49 -9.10 -15.18
N TYR A 144 27.27 -9.15 -14.66
CA TYR A 144 26.50 -10.38 -14.51
C TYR A 144 25.60 -10.69 -15.70
N LYS A 145 25.52 -9.80 -16.71
CA LYS A 145 24.75 -9.98 -17.95
C LYS A 145 23.31 -10.40 -17.66
N VAL A 146 22.63 -9.63 -16.82
CA VAL A 146 21.25 -9.91 -16.41
C VAL A 146 20.31 -9.70 -17.62
N GLU A 147 19.61 -10.74 -18.05
CA GLU A 147 18.77 -10.68 -19.25
C GLU A 147 17.29 -10.38 -18.92
N TYR A 148 16.90 -10.62 -17.67
CA TYR A 148 15.54 -10.42 -17.19
C TYR A 148 15.54 -10.14 -15.68
N PHE A 149 14.38 -9.74 -15.14
CA PHE A 149 14.20 -9.53 -13.71
C PHE A 149 12.93 -10.28 -13.23
N PRO A 150 12.96 -10.89 -12.02
CA PRO A 150 14.13 -11.06 -11.17
C PRO A 150 15.06 -12.12 -11.76
N GLN A 151 16.37 -11.94 -11.63
CA GLN A 151 17.38 -12.94 -11.98
C GLN A 151 18.32 -13.11 -10.80
N MET A 152 18.37 -14.31 -10.26
CA MET A 152 18.99 -14.61 -8.99
C MET A 152 20.09 -15.66 -9.13
N TYR A 153 21.20 -15.43 -8.44
CA TYR A 153 22.34 -16.32 -8.46
C TYR A 153 22.73 -16.78 -7.07
N ARG A 154 22.95 -18.09 -6.93
CA ARG A 154 23.75 -18.65 -5.85
C ARG A 154 25.21 -18.68 -6.27
N ILE A 155 26.11 -18.22 -5.40
CA ILE A 155 27.56 -18.20 -5.59
C ILE A 155 28.21 -19.06 -4.52
N CYS A 156 28.90 -20.12 -4.92
CA CYS A 156 29.59 -21.01 -3.99
C CYS A 156 30.90 -20.37 -3.51
N LYS A 157 31.15 -20.39 -2.20
CA LYS A 157 32.36 -19.83 -1.58
C LYS A 157 33.69 -20.39 -2.11
N GLU A 158 33.78 -21.72 -2.30
CA GLU A 158 35.05 -22.38 -2.63
C GLU A 158 35.40 -22.23 -4.11
N THR A 159 34.42 -22.44 -4.97
CA THR A 159 34.61 -22.45 -6.44
C THR A 159 34.37 -21.09 -7.06
N LYS A 160 33.72 -20.17 -6.35
CA LYS A 160 33.25 -18.86 -6.83
C LYS A 160 32.28 -18.96 -8.00
N THR A 161 31.68 -20.13 -8.22
CA THR A 161 30.82 -20.38 -9.38
C THR A 161 29.37 -20.01 -9.12
N THR A 162 28.68 -19.51 -10.14
CA THR A 162 27.26 -19.17 -10.11
C THR A 162 26.34 -20.36 -10.44
N LYS A 163 25.11 -20.33 -9.94
CA LYS A 163 23.98 -21.16 -10.38
C LYS A 163 22.70 -20.31 -10.32
N LEU A 164 21.87 -20.34 -11.34
CA LEU A 164 20.57 -19.67 -11.32
C LEU A 164 19.63 -20.29 -10.27
N VAL A 165 18.92 -19.45 -9.52
CA VAL A 165 18.02 -19.84 -8.42
C VAL A 165 16.75 -18.96 -8.38
N ASP A 166 16.27 -18.58 -9.55
CA ASP A 166 15.21 -17.59 -9.70
C ASP A 166 13.95 -17.95 -8.92
N GLN A 167 13.56 -17.01 -8.04
CA GLN A 167 12.30 -17.05 -7.31
C GLN A 167 12.10 -18.32 -6.45
N GLU A 168 13.18 -19.00 -6.08
CA GLU A 168 13.16 -20.13 -5.14
C GLU A 168 12.64 -19.68 -3.76
N THR A 169 11.90 -20.56 -3.08
CA THR A 169 11.48 -20.34 -1.69
C THR A 169 12.69 -20.31 -0.75
N ALA A 170 12.53 -19.78 0.47
CA ALA A 170 13.63 -19.78 1.46
C ALA A 170 14.21 -21.18 1.73
N LEU A 171 13.35 -22.22 1.71
CA LEU A 171 13.79 -23.61 1.87
C LEU A 171 14.57 -24.12 0.66
N GLU A 172 14.14 -23.80 -0.56
CA GLU A 172 14.85 -24.16 -1.79
C GLU A 172 16.20 -23.44 -1.88
N LEU A 173 16.25 -22.14 -1.59
CA LEU A 173 17.50 -21.37 -1.53
C LEU A 173 18.47 -21.95 -0.49
N ARG A 174 17.97 -22.29 0.71
CA ARG A 174 18.77 -22.98 1.74
C ARG A 174 19.35 -24.29 1.19
N ASN A 175 18.53 -25.13 0.57
CA ASN A 175 18.97 -26.41 0.02
C ASN A 175 19.99 -26.20 -1.12
N SER A 176 19.79 -25.17 -1.93
CA SER A 176 20.71 -24.78 -3.00
C SER A 176 22.06 -24.37 -2.42
N ILE A 177 22.11 -23.53 -1.37
CA ILE A 177 23.37 -23.19 -0.67
C ILE A 177 24.04 -24.43 -0.07
N GLN A 178 23.26 -25.42 0.38
CA GLN A 178 23.82 -26.65 0.96
C GLN A 178 24.67 -27.47 -0.02
N GLU A 179 24.51 -27.27 -1.34
CA GLU A 179 25.41 -27.84 -2.35
C GLU A 179 26.80 -27.15 -2.37
N CYS A 180 26.90 -25.91 -1.89
CA CYS A 180 28.15 -25.13 -1.83
C CYS A 180 28.84 -25.20 -0.46
N GLN A 181 28.07 -25.43 0.61
CA GLN A 181 28.58 -25.46 1.99
C GLN A 181 27.62 -26.15 2.94
N THR A 182 28.11 -26.70 4.05
CA THR A 182 27.21 -27.13 5.15
C THR A 182 26.69 -25.90 5.90
N LEU A 183 25.37 -25.86 6.16
CA LEU A 183 24.73 -24.87 7.01
C LEU A 183 24.34 -25.50 8.35
N THR A 184 24.84 -24.92 9.43
CA THR A 184 24.59 -25.38 10.80
C THR A 184 23.31 -24.73 11.34
N GLY A 185 23.13 -23.44 11.12
CA GLY A 185 22.05 -22.63 11.71
C GLY A 185 22.15 -22.50 13.23
N ILE A 186 21.17 -21.82 13.83
CA ILE A 186 21.05 -21.65 15.29
C ILE A 186 19.73 -22.26 15.77
N ALA A 187 19.71 -22.85 16.97
CA ALA A 187 18.49 -23.36 17.58
C ALA A 187 17.69 -22.25 18.28
N ASN A 188 16.38 -22.43 18.44
CA ASN A 188 15.48 -21.48 19.11
C ASN A 188 15.57 -20.06 18.53
N HIS A 189 15.71 -19.95 17.21
CA HIS A 189 15.77 -18.67 16.53
C HIS A 189 14.40 -18.37 15.93
N GLY A 190 13.60 -17.55 16.60
CA GLY A 190 12.25 -17.23 16.16
C GLY A 190 11.98 -15.74 16.23
N LYS A 191 11.03 -15.30 15.40
CA LYS A 191 10.60 -13.92 15.30
C LYS A 191 9.12 -13.81 15.62
N ILE A 192 8.76 -12.78 16.38
CA ILE A 192 7.37 -12.38 16.55
C ILE A 192 7.08 -11.16 15.67
N GLU A 193 5.97 -11.20 14.95
CA GLU A 193 5.45 -10.08 14.17
C GLU A 193 4.04 -9.75 14.67
N SER A 194 3.67 -8.48 14.67
CA SER A 194 2.27 -8.11 14.83
C SER A 194 1.50 -8.52 13.57
N GLY A 195 0.22 -8.83 13.72
CA GLY A 195 -0.69 -9.01 12.60
C GLY A 195 -0.92 -7.71 11.82
N SER A 196 -1.93 -7.73 10.96
CA SER A 196 -2.37 -6.55 10.22
C SER A 196 -2.76 -5.42 11.18
N LYS A 197 -2.61 -4.17 10.70
CA LYS A 197 -3.08 -2.99 11.41
C LYS A 197 -4.52 -3.17 11.88
N ILE A 198 -4.77 -2.88 13.15
CA ILE A 198 -6.10 -2.95 13.73
C ILE A 198 -6.76 -1.58 13.62
N THR A 199 -7.94 -1.54 13.00
CA THR A 199 -8.73 -0.30 12.94
C THR A 199 -9.76 -0.29 14.07
N ILE A 200 -9.75 0.76 14.88
CA ILE A 200 -10.76 1.04 15.91
C ILE A 200 -11.54 2.30 15.57
N CYS A 201 -12.75 2.45 16.12
CA CYS A 201 -13.51 3.69 15.92
C CYS A 201 -13.52 4.64 17.11
N ALA A 202 -13.36 4.08 18.30
CA ALA A 202 -13.24 4.82 19.55
C ALA A 202 -12.12 4.21 20.39
N SER A 203 -11.43 5.06 21.16
CA SER A 203 -10.53 4.57 22.21
C SER A 203 -11.33 3.77 23.24
N GLY A 204 -10.77 2.67 23.72
CA GLY A 204 -11.44 1.73 24.59
C GLY A 204 -12.27 0.66 23.85
N GLU A 205 -12.19 0.61 22.52
CA GLU A 205 -12.80 -0.48 21.77
C GLU A 205 -12.04 -1.80 21.99
N THR A 206 -12.78 -2.88 22.15
CA THR A 206 -12.24 -4.23 22.32
C THR A 206 -12.03 -4.91 20.98
N GLN A 207 -10.82 -5.42 20.75
CA GLN A 207 -10.40 -6.11 19.52
C GLN A 207 -9.58 -7.36 19.83
N ASN A 208 -9.47 -8.26 18.87
CA ASN A 208 -8.51 -9.36 18.94
C ASN A 208 -7.16 -8.88 18.39
N ILE A 209 -6.08 -9.16 19.11
CA ILE A 209 -4.71 -8.94 18.62
C ILE A 209 -4.16 -10.29 18.19
N VAL A 210 -3.73 -10.39 16.94
CA VAL A 210 -3.07 -11.59 16.42
C VAL A 210 -1.58 -11.29 16.26
N ALA A 211 -0.73 -12.08 16.90
CA ALA A 211 0.70 -12.12 16.66
C ALA A 211 1.03 -13.30 15.75
N LYS A 212 2.11 -13.20 14.97
CA LYS A 212 2.62 -14.25 14.09
C LYS A 212 4.00 -14.68 14.57
N LEU A 213 4.14 -15.97 14.86
CA LEU A 213 5.40 -16.60 15.24
C LEU A 213 6.04 -17.27 14.01
N LYS A 214 7.24 -16.82 13.66
CA LYS A 214 8.10 -17.42 12.62
C LYS A 214 9.22 -18.24 13.25
N ASN A 215 9.60 -19.32 12.59
CA ASN A 215 10.75 -20.12 12.97
C ASN A 215 11.87 -19.99 11.92
N PHE A 216 13.00 -19.42 12.35
CA PHE A 216 14.25 -19.35 11.60
C PHE A 216 15.31 -20.32 12.15
N GLY A 217 15.00 -21.03 13.23
CA GLY A 217 15.91 -21.96 13.87
C GLY A 217 16.06 -23.26 13.10
N ASN A 218 17.19 -23.93 13.32
CA ASN A 218 17.48 -25.24 12.73
C ASN A 218 16.69 -26.39 13.39
N ASN A 219 16.00 -26.11 14.51
CA ASN A 219 15.09 -27.02 15.19
C ASN A 219 13.64 -26.52 15.08
N ASN A 220 12.69 -27.46 15.10
CA ASN A 220 11.28 -27.10 15.12
C ASN A 220 10.90 -26.41 16.44
N VAL A 221 9.98 -25.44 16.37
CA VAL A 221 9.37 -24.85 17.56
C VAL A 221 8.18 -25.72 17.97
N THR A 222 8.30 -26.36 19.13
CA THR A 222 7.25 -27.20 19.71
C THR A 222 6.49 -26.50 20.83
N GLY A 223 7.09 -25.47 21.44
CA GLY A 223 6.45 -24.61 22.42
C GLY A 223 6.98 -23.18 22.37
N ALA A 224 6.14 -22.20 22.65
CA ALA A 224 6.55 -20.80 22.84
C ALA A 224 5.67 -20.10 23.87
N HIS A 225 6.22 -19.14 24.60
CA HIS A 225 5.47 -18.27 25.51
C HIS A 225 5.50 -16.83 24.99
N VAL A 226 4.34 -16.22 24.80
CA VAL A 226 4.20 -14.87 24.24
C VAL A 226 3.32 -14.03 25.14
N VAL A 227 3.79 -12.83 25.45
CA VAL A 227 3.08 -11.88 26.31
C VAL A 227 2.66 -10.66 25.50
N LEU A 228 1.50 -10.11 25.85
CA LEU A 228 1.02 -8.83 25.36
C LEU A 228 1.21 -7.79 26.47
N LYS A 229 1.93 -6.72 26.16
CA LYS A 229 2.20 -5.61 27.07
C LYS A 229 1.46 -4.35 26.63
N LYS A 230 0.90 -3.62 27.59
CA LYS A 230 0.39 -2.25 27.46
C LYS A 230 1.27 -1.35 28.33
N ASP A 231 1.93 -0.37 27.72
CA ASP A 231 2.86 0.55 28.39
C ASP A 231 3.89 -0.20 29.27
N ASN A 232 4.44 -1.28 28.72
CA ASN A 232 5.37 -2.24 29.35
C ASN A 232 4.80 -3.15 30.43
N ALA A 233 3.55 -2.96 30.89
CA ALA A 233 2.89 -3.89 31.81
C ALA A 233 2.27 -5.06 31.03
N ILE A 234 2.52 -6.30 31.46
CA ILE A 234 1.88 -7.49 30.88
C ILE A 234 0.39 -7.45 31.20
N ILE A 235 -0.45 -7.52 30.16
CA ILE A 235 -1.92 -7.53 30.28
C ILE A 235 -2.55 -8.85 29.84
N ALA A 236 -1.84 -9.66 29.07
CA ALA A 236 -2.26 -11.00 28.67
C ALA A 236 -1.05 -11.85 28.28
N GLU A 237 -1.21 -13.17 28.37
CA GLU A 237 -0.18 -14.16 28.04
C GLU A 237 -0.82 -15.29 27.24
N GLN A 238 -0.07 -15.88 26.32
CA GLN A 238 -0.49 -17.01 25.50
C GLN A 238 0.67 -17.96 25.28
N ASP A 239 0.37 -19.26 25.31
CA ASP A 239 1.29 -20.31 24.93
C ASP A 239 0.97 -20.81 23.52
N TYR A 240 2.01 -21.01 22.73
CA TYR A 240 1.95 -21.82 21.52
C TYR A 240 2.41 -23.23 21.84
N THR A 241 1.67 -24.23 21.37
CA THR A 241 2.09 -25.64 21.34
C THR A 241 1.88 -26.19 19.95
N GLY A 242 2.90 -26.82 19.37
CA GLY A 242 2.80 -27.34 18.01
C GLY A 242 4.09 -27.99 17.51
N ASN A 243 4.36 -27.83 16.21
CA ASN A 243 5.56 -28.31 15.55
C ASN A 243 5.85 -27.43 14.33
N LEU A 244 6.25 -26.18 14.56
CA LEU A 244 6.53 -25.20 13.53
C LEU A 244 7.94 -25.44 12.96
N ALA A 245 8.02 -25.96 11.73
CA ALA A 245 9.28 -26.16 11.02
C ALA A 245 9.92 -24.83 10.58
N GLN A 246 11.21 -24.85 10.29
CA GLN A 246 11.92 -23.69 9.74
C GLN A 246 11.25 -23.22 8.43
N PHE A 247 11.01 -21.92 8.28
CA PHE A 247 10.35 -21.30 7.12
C PHE A 247 8.92 -21.75 6.82
N ALA A 248 8.29 -22.50 7.73
CA ALA A 248 6.88 -22.81 7.59
C ALA A 248 6.00 -21.55 7.73
N THR A 249 4.77 -21.64 7.25
CA THR A 249 3.76 -20.59 7.45
C THR A 249 3.71 -20.17 8.93
N PRO A 250 3.78 -18.86 9.24
CA PRO A 250 3.82 -18.41 10.63
C PRO A 250 2.63 -18.91 11.45
N ALA A 251 2.88 -19.32 12.69
CA ALA A 251 1.82 -19.71 13.62
C ALA A 251 1.13 -18.46 14.18
N SER A 252 -0.21 -18.44 14.18
CA SER A 252 -0.98 -17.35 14.77
C SER A 252 -1.20 -17.55 16.26
N ILE A 253 -0.96 -16.51 17.05
CA ILE A 253 -1.21 -16.45 18.49
C ILE A 253 -2.20 -15.31 18.74
N THR A 254 -3.38 -15.61 19.26
CA THR A 254 -4.47 -14.65 19.38
C THR A 254 -4.71 -14.26 20.84
N PHE A 255 -4.62 -12.98 21.12
CA PHE A 255 -5.08 -12.37 22.36
C PHE A 255 -6.51 -11.85 22.14
N ASN A 256 -7.48 -12.53 22.75
CA ASN A 256 -8.89 -12.20 22.58
C ASN A 256 -9.30 -11.05 23.47
N ASN A 257 -10.24 -10.23 22.99
CA ASN A 257 -10.92 -9.20 23.77
C ASN A 257 -9.98 -8.18 24.44
N VAL A 258 -8.97 -7.69 23.72
CA VAL A 258 -8.07 -6.64 24.21
C VAL A 258 -8.71 -5.26 24.00
N THR A 259 -8.89 -4.51 25.07
CA THR A 259 -9.31 -3.11 25.02
C THR A 259 -8.14 -2.22 24.59
N LEU A 260 -8.30 -1.52 23.45
CA LEU A 260 -7.28 -0.70 22.82
C LEU A 260 -7.46 0.79 23.13
N ASP A 261 -6.46 1.39 23.77
CA ASP A 261 -6.43 2.81 24.11
C ASP A 261 -5.40 3.55 23.27
N LEU A 262 -5.81 4.56 22.50
CA LEU A 262 -4.91 5.26 21.55
C LEU A 262 -3.77 6.03 22.20
N GLY A 263 -3.86 6.31 23.50
CA GLY A 263 -2.78 6.94 24.27
C GLY A 263 -1.73 5.95 24.76
N ALA A 264 -1.94 4.65 24.59
CA ALA A 264 -1.07 3.59 25.11
C ALA A 264 -0.31 2.89 23.98
N THR A 265 0.85 2.33 24.32
CA THR A 265 1.65 1.49 23.42
C THR A 265 1.41 0.02 23.72
N TYR A 266 1.09 -0.77 22.69
CA TYR A 266 0.89 -2.20 22.79
C TYR A 266 2.02 -2.95 22.10
N LYS A 267 2.61 -3.94 22.76
CA LYS A 267 3.69 -4.77 22.23
C LYS A 267 3.42 -6.24 22.48
N VAL A 268 3.65 -7.07 21.48
CA VAL A 268 3.73 -8.52 21.65
C VAL A 268 5.20 -8.89 21.81
N GLU A 269 5.49 -9.77 22.77
CA GLU A 269 6.84 -10.15 23.13
C GLU A 269 6.96 -11.67 23.29
N LEU A 270 7.86 -12.26 22.52
CA LEU A 270 8.23 -13.67 22.59
C LEU A 270 9.26 -13.85 23.71
N THR A 271 8.80 -14.42 24.83
CA THR A 271 9.63 -14.53 26.04
C THR A 271 10.32 -15.88 26.16
N SER A 272 9.79 -16.93 25.53
CA SER A 272 10.48 -18.21 25.42
C SER A 272 10.13 -19.00 24.15
N LEU A 273 11.09 -19.80 23.70
CA LEU A 273 11.00 -20.80 22.63
C LEU A 273 11.56 -22.13 23.13
N ASN A 274 10.78 -23.20 23.01
CA ASN A 274 11.14 -24.56 23.42
C ASN A 274 11.70 -24.63 24.86
N GLY A 275 11.17 -23.80 25.77
CA GLY A 275 11.60 -23.72 27.16
C GLY A 275 12.88 -22.90 27.41
N GLY A 276 13.48 -22.26 26.39
CA GLY A 276 14.63 -21.36 26.51
C GLY A 276 14.37 -19.98 25.91
N ALA A 277 15.36 -19.09 25.98
CA ALA A 277 15.28 -17.79 25.31
C ALA A 277 15.44 -17.94 23.79
N ALA A 278 14.91 -16.99 23.03
CA ALA A 278 15.18 -16.89 21.60
C ALA A 278 16.64 -16.50 21.35
N ALA A 279 17.23 -17.01 20.26
CA ALA A 279 18.63 -16.77 19.93
C ALA A 279 18.95 -15.29 19.65
N ASN A 280 18.02 -14.57 19.02
CA ASN A 280 18.16 -13.15 18.71
C ASN A 280 17.04 -12.36 19.41
N ALA A 281 17.40 -11.59 20.44
CA ALA A 281 16.47 -10.80 21.23
C ALA A 281 15.79 -9.67 20.42
N GLU A 282 16.45 -9.15 19.38
CA GLU A 282 15.90 -8.06 18.56
C GLU A 282 14.69 -8.50 17.72
N LEU A 283 14.53 -9.81 17.49
CA LEU A 283 13.39 -10.38 16.77
C LEU A 283 12.21 -10.75 17.67
N THR A 284 12.33 -10.54 18.98
CA THR A 284 11.36 -11.02 19.97
C THR A 284 10.27 -10.03 20.33
N VAL A 285 10.28 -8.81 19.77
CA VAL A 285 9.30 -7.77 20.10
C VAL A 285 8.71 -7.18 18.84
N ALA A 286 7.37 -7.10 18.78
CA ALA A 286 6.67 -6.34 17.75
C ALA A 286 5.66 -5.38 18.37
N THR A 287 5.62 -4.16 17.84
CA THR A 287 4.62 -3.16 18.23
C THR A 287 3.32 -3.44 17.49
N VAL A 288 2.20 -3.43 18.20
CA VAL A 288 0.88 -3.58 17.59
C VAL A 288 0.52 -2.26 16.92
N ASP A 289 0.37 -2.27 15.60
CA ASP A 289 -0.14 -1.12 14.84
C ASP A 289 -1.67 -1.09 14.94
N PHE A 290 -2.20 0.00 15.49
CA PHE A 290 -3.63 0.25 15.53
C PHE A 290 -3.92 1.74 15.46
N GLY A 291 -5.12 2.09 14.99
CA GLY A 291 -5.51 3.48 14.87
C GLY A 291 -6.93 3.67 14.41
N TYR A 292 -7.35 4.92 14.32
CA TYR A 292 -8.55 5.28 13.59
C TYR A 292 -8.35 5.03 12.08
N PRO A 293 -9.43 4.73 11.33
CA PRO A 293 -9.36 4.81 9.89
C PRO A 293 -9.22 6.28 9.46
N THR A 294 -8.91 6.50 8.19
CA THR A 294 -8.79 7.85 7.63
C THR A 294 -10.08 8.64 7.87
N ALA A 295 -9.91 9.86 8.35
CA ALA A 295 -11.02 10.72 8.67
C ALA A 295 -11.49 11.53 7.46
N ALA A 296 -12.80 11.56 7.23
CA ALA A 296 -13.44 12.51 6.34
C ALA A 296 -13.56 13.88 7.02
N GLU A 297 -13.10 14.92 6.34
CA GLU A 297 -13.10 16.30 6.82
C GLU A 297 -14.51 16.90 6.87
N ASN A 298 -15.41 16.40 6.01
CA ASN A 298 -16.82 16.74 6.03
C ASN A 298 -17.67 15.56 5.55
N ASN A 299 -18.98 15.74 5.71
CA ASN A 299 -19.97 14.72 5.39
C ASN A 299 -20.36 14.64 3.91
N MET A 300 -19.89 15.55 3.05
CA MET A 300 -20.14 15.50 1.62
C MET A 300 -19.01 14.74 0.93
N LEU A 301 -19.31 13.51 0.54
CA LEU A 301 -18.33 12.58 -0.02
C LEU A 301 -18.51 12.43 -1.52
N ARG A 302 -17.40 12.42 -2.26
CA ARG A 302 -17.35 11.97 -3.65
C ARG A 302 -17.06 10.47 -3.66
N VAL A 303 -17.95 9.70 -4.25
CA VAL A 303 -17.79 8.26 -4.46
C VAL A 303 -17.52 8.01 -5.94
N ASP A 304 -16.35 7.48 -6.23
CA ASP A 304 -15.94 7.05 -7.56
C ASP A 304 -15.96 5.53 -7.63
N VAL A 305 -16.81 4.97 -8.49
CA VAL A 305 -16.90 3.53 -8.77
C VAL A 305 -16.30 3.24 -10.12
N PHE A 306 -15.37 2.30 -10.18
CA PHE A 306 -14.75 1.81 -11.39
C PHE A 306 -15.45 0.50 -11.74
N THR A 307 -16.40 0.60 -12.67
CA THR A 307 -17.25 -0.52 -13.06
C THR A 307 -16.45 -1.56 -13.84
N ASP A 308 -16.99 -2.76 -13.86
CA ASP A 308 -16.55 -3.84 -14.73
C ASP A 308 -17.44 -3.84 -15.99
N ASN A 309 -17.38 -4.87 -16.83
CA ASN A 309 -18.18 -4.96 -18.05
C ASN A 309 -19.66 -5.36 -17.80
N LYS A 310 -20.06 -5.55 -16.54
CA LYS A 310 -21.44 -5.82 -16.07
C LYS A 310 -21.94 -4.76 -15.07
N PRO A 311 -21.90 -3.46 -15.43
CA PRO A 311 -22.25 -2.35 -14.53
C PRO A 311 -23.70 -2.42 -13.97
N THR A 312 -24.61 -3.12 -14.65
CA THR A 312 -26.00 -3.32 -14.21
C THR A 312 -26.12 -4.23 -12.99
N GLU A 313 -25.07 -4.99 -12.65
CA GLU A 313 -25.03 -5.91 -11.51
C GLU A 313 -24.42 -5.22 -10.27
N ILE A 314 -23.77 -4.07 -10.46
CA ILE A 314 -22.98 -3.36 -9.47
C ILE A 314 -23.85 -2.44 -8.61
N THR A 315 -23.88 -2.69 -7.29
CA THR A 315 -24.45 -1.75 -6.31
C THR A 315 -23.53 -1.58 -5.10
N TRP A 316 -23.73 -0.52 -4.34
CA TRP A 316 -22.99 -0.30 -3.10
C TRP A 316 -23.80 0.41 -2.03
N GLU A 317 -23.39 0.23 -0.78
CA GLU A 317 -23.97 0.88 0.40
C GLU A 317 -22.85 1.42 1.29
N ILE A 318 -23.09 2.57 1.90
CA ILE A 318 -22.36 3.05 3.06
C ILE A 318 -23.29 2.92 4.25
N LYS A 319 -22.82 2.27 5.32
CA LYS A 319 -23.57 2.06 6.56
C LYS A 319 -22.92 2.81 7.71
N ASP A 320 -23.73 3.28 8.64
CA ASP A 320 -23.28 3.78 9.94
C ASP A 320 -22.90 2.64 10.91
N GLU A 321 -22.50 2.98 12.13
CA GLU A 321 -22.11 2.00 13.15
C GLU A 321 -23.27 1.11 13.62
N ALA A 322 -24.52 1.60 13.51
CA ALA A 322 -25.72 0.83 13.81
C ALA A 322 -26.10 -0.14 12.67
N GLY A 323 -25.38 -0.10 11.55
CA GLY A 323 -25.65 -0.91 10.36
C GLY A 323 -26.74 -0.33 9.46
N THR A 324 -27.20 0.89 9.72
CA THR A 324 -28.18 1.60 8.89
C THR A 324 -27.52 2.09 7.62
N VAL A 325 -28.15 1.85 6.47
CA VAL A 325 -27.67 2.38 5.19
C VAL A 325 -27.88 3.90 5.17
N VAL A 326 -26.79 4.65 5.09
CA VAL A 326 -26.78 6.11 5.08
C VAL A 326 -26.48 6.72 3.72
N ALA A 327 -25.93 5.92 2.80
CA ALA A 327 -25.83 6.25 1.38
C ALA A 327 -25.79 4.97 0.54
N SER A 328 -26.16 5.05 -0.72
CA SER A 328 -26.08 3.93 -1.67
C SER A 328 -25.98 4.44 -3.10
N GLY A 329 -25.59 3.54 -4.02
CA GLY A 329 -25.55 3.82 -5.45
C GLY A 329 -25.60 2.56 -6.30
N GLY A 330 -25.74 2.77 -7.60
CA GLY A 330 -26.11 1.73 -8.56
C GLY A 330 -27.58 1.30 -8.43
N PRO A 331 -28.03 0.29 -9.21
CA PRO A 331 -27.29 -0.31 -10.31
C PRO A 331 -27.02 0.69 -11.43
N TYR A 332 -25.93 0.51 -12.16
CA TYR A 332 -25.58 1.38 -13.30
C TYR A 332 -26.18 0.85 -14.59
N THR A 333 -25.96 1.55 -15.71
CA THR A 333 -26.52 1.14 -17.01
C THR A 333 -25.52 0.34 -17.82
N ALA A 334 -25.99 -0.45 -18.78
CA ALA A 334 -25.09 -1.21 -19.68
C ALA A 334 -24.10 -0.31 -20.45
N ALA A 335 -24.43 0.98 -20.64
CA ALA A 335 -23.53 1.94 -21.28
C ALA A 335 -22.35 2.35 -20.38
N ASP A 336 -22.39 2.01 -19.09
CA ASP A 336 -21.38 2.34 -18.09
C ASP A 336 -20.32 1.25 -17.93
N ALA A 337 -20.23 0.30 -18.85
CA ALA A 337 -19.26 -0.79 -18.79
C ALA A 337 -17.83 -0.26 -18.89
N ASP A 338 -16.95 -0.74 -17.99
CA ASP A 338 -15.52 -0.37 -17.93
C ASP A 338 -15.28 1.15 -17.80
N LYS A 339 -16.08 1.84 -16.98
CA LYS A 339 -16.02 3.31 -16.78
C LYS A 339 -15.89 3.70 -15.31
N ARG A 340 -15.47 4.95 -15.10
CA ARG A 340 -15.55 5.62 -13.79
C ARG A 340 -16.89 6.33 -13.66
N MET A 341 -17.63 5.97 -12.62
CA MET A 341 -18.91 6.58 -12.23
C MET A 341 -18.70 7.42 -10.97
N THR A 342 -18.96 8.72 -11.06
CA THR A 342 -18.81 9.65 -9.93
C THR A 342 -20.17 10.03 -9.38
N SER A 343 -20.34 9.92 -8.06
CA SER A 343 -21.54 10.34 -7.32
C SER A 343 -21.15 11.17 -6.10
N TRP A 344 -22.01 12.10 -5.71
CA TRP A 344 -21.86 12.88 -4.48
C TRP A 344 -22.93 12.46 -3.49
N VAL A 345 -22.53 12.09 -2.27
CA VAL A 345 -23.44 11.69 -1.20
C VAL A 345 -23.17 12.48 0.06
N THR A 346 -24.22 12.79 0.82
CA THR A 346 -24.09 13.44 2.12
C THR A 346 -24.39 12.43 3.21
N ILE A 347 -23.41 12.19 4.08
CA ILE A 347 -23.55 11.31 5.24
C ILE A 347 -24.27 12.07 6.36
N PRO A 348 -25.41 11.56 6.88
CA PRO A 348 -26.10 12.16 8.00
C PRO A 348 -25.31 11.97 9.30
N GLY A 349 -25.48 12.91 10.23
CA GLY A 349 -24.88 12.87 11.57
C GLY A 349 -23.89 13.98 11.84
N THR A 350 -23.77 14.37 13.10
CA THR A 350 -22.87 15.44 13.57
C THR A 350 -21.77 14.94 14.50
N THR A 351 -21.81 13.66 14.88
CA THR A 351 -20.85 13.03 15.79
C THR A 351 -19.81 12.22 15.03
N PRO A 352 -18.58 12.09 15.55
CA PRO A 352 -17.60 11.18 14.97
C PRO A 352 -18.08 9.73 15.01
N GLN A 353 -18.03 9.04 13.88
CA GLN A 353 -18.40 7.62 13.78
C GLN A 353 -17.72 6.95 12.59
N CYS A 354 -17.59 5.64 12.63
CA CYS A 354 -17.03 4.87 11.52
C CYS A 354 -18.12 4.38 10.59
N HIS A 355 -17.76 4.28 9.32
CA HIS A 355 -18.65 3.81 8.29
C HIS A 355 -18.16 2.51 7.67
N THR A 356 -19.11 1.65 7.33
CA THR A 356 -18.87 0.40 6.61
C THR A 356 -19.22 0.60 5.15
N VAL A 357 -18.32 0.23 4.25
CA VAL A 357 -18.59 0.21 2.80
C VAL A 357 -18.93 -1.20 2.39
N VAL A 358 -20.08 -1.40 1.75
CA VAL A 358 -20.52 -2.69 1.21
C VAL A 358 -20.57 -2.57 -0.30
N MET A 359 -19.86 -3.46 -0.99
CA MET A 359 -19.91 -3.61 -2.44
C MET A 359 -20.70 -4.87 -2.78
N LYS A 360 -21.57 -4.80 -3.77
CA LYS A 360 -22.48 -5.88 -4.13
C LYS A 360 -22.48 -6.09 -5.64
N ASP A 361 -22.73 -7.33 -5.99
CA ASP A 361 -22.77 -7.79 -7.37
C ASP A 361 -23.91 -8.82 -7.50
N SER A 362 -24.94 -8.52 -8.29
CA SER A 362 -26.05 -9.46 -8.48
C SER A 362 -25.71 -10.65 -9.39
N GLY A 363 -24.58 -10.59 -10.12
CA GLY A 363 -24.04 -11.67 -10.94
C GLY A 363 -23.38 -12.80 -10.13
N ASN A 364 -23.05 -12.53 -8.85
CA ASN A 364 -22.31 -13.40 -7.95
C ASN A 364 -20.89 -13.77 -8.43
N ASN A 365 -20.28 -12.93 -9.25
CA ASN A 365 -18.91 -13.06 -9.74
C ASN A 365 -18.03 -11.88 -9.32
N GLY A 366 -18.58 -10.94 -8.54
CA GLY A 366 -17.90 -9.71 -8.15
C GLY A 366 -17.62 -8.81 -9.35
N TRP A 367 -16.85 -7.75 -9.13
CA TRP A 367 -16.49 -6.80 -10.20
C TRP A 367 -15.20 -7.27 -10.88
N ASN A 368 -15.28 -8.40 -11.58
CA ASN A 368 -14.11 -9.15 -12.04
C ASN A 368 -14.02 -9.26 -13.57
N SER A 369 -14.93 -8.64 -14.31
CA SER A 369 -15.07 -8.85 -15.75
C SER A 369 -14.70 -7.60 -16.55
N GLY A 370 -13.89 -7.73 -17.60
CA GLY A 370 -13.52 -6.61 -18.46
C GLY A 370 -12.05 -6.26 -18.41
N ASN A 371 -11.63 -5.35 -19.28
CA ASN A 371 -10.23 -4.90 -19.43
C ASN A 371 -10.15 -3.39 -19.16
N SER A 372 -10.57 -2.96 -17.97
CA SER A 372 -10.42 -1.58 -17.53
C SER A 372 -8.95 -1.29 -17.20
N GLU A 373 -8.32 -0.35 -17.89
CA GLU A 373 -6.97 0.15 -17.54
C GLU A 373 -6.95 0.81 -16.14
N LEU A 374 -8.12 1.21 -15.62
CA LEU A 374 -8.28 1.81 -14.30
C LEU A 374 -8.42 0.76 -13.18
N GLY A 375 -8.54 -0.53 -13.53
CA GLY A 375 -8.98 -1.58 -12.62
C GLY A 375 -10.47 -1.49 -12.26
N HIS A 376 -10.90 -2.29 -11.29
CA HIS A 376 -12.26 -2.31 -10.74
C HIS A 376 -12.22 -2.04 -9.24
N GLY A 377 -13.16 -1.26 -8.72
CA GLY A 377 -13.06 -0.79 -7.34
C GLY A 377 -13.88 0.43 -7.00
N MET A 378 -13.65 0.92 -5.79
CA MET A 378 -14.24 2.16 -5.30
C MET A 378 -13.20 3.04 -4.64
N ILE A 379 -13.32 4.34 -4.85
CA ILE A 379 -12.59 5.36 -4.12
C ILE A 379 -13.60 6.35 -3.52
N ILE A 380 -13.43 6.68 -2.25
CA ILE A 380 -14.22 7.72 -1.59
C ILE A 380 -13.29 8.86 -1.21
N TYR A 381 -13.69 10.07 -1.56
CA TYR A 381 -13.01 11.30 -1.20
C TYR A 381 -13.89 12.15 -0.28
N SER A 382 -13.24 12.83 0.67
CA SER A 382 -13.80 13.98 1.37
C SER A 382 -12.98 15.19 0.92
N ASN A 383 -13.62 16.18 0.29
CA ASN A 383 -12.91 17.19 -0.52
C ASN A 383 -11.99 16.52 -1.56
N ASP A 384 -10.70 16.83 -1.54
CA ASP A 384 -9.68 16.22 -2.40
C ASP A 384 -8.89 15.10 -1.70
N ALA A 385 -9.16 14.84 -0.41
CA ALA A 385 -8.48 13.79 0.36
C ALA A 385 -9.16 12.43 0.14
N GLN A 386 -8.37 11.43 -0.27
CA GLN A 386 -8.82 10.04 -0.37
C GLN A 386 -9.00 9.46 1.04
N VAL A 387 -10.23 9.07 1.40
CA VAL A 387 -10.55 8.48 2.72
C VAL A 387 -10.74 6.97 2.65
N PHE A 388 -11.03 6.43 1.47
CA PHE A 388 -11.14 5.00 1.22
C PHE A 388 -10.73 4.70 -0.22
N LEU A 389 -9.99 3.61 -0.41
CA LEU A 389 -9.61 3.07 -1.72
C LEU A 389 -9.62 1.56 -1.60
N GLN A 390 -10.35 0.90 -2.49
CA GLN A 390 -10.37 -0.54 -2.55
C GLN A 390 -10.56 -1.01 -3.99
N GLY A 391 -9.55 -1.72 -4.49
CA GLY A 391 -9.67 -2.54 -5.69
C GLY A 391 -10.38 -3.84 -5.36
N VAL A 392 -11.20 -4.34 -6.28
CA VAL A 392 -11.90 -5.62 -6.13
C VAL A 392 -11.78 -6.47 -7.40
N GLY A 393 -12.02 -7.76 -7.25
CA GLY A 393 -12.18 -8.72 -8.33
C GLY A 393 -13.37 -9.62 -8.02
N ASN A 394 -13.18 -10.93 -8.07
CA ASN A 394 -14.24 -11.86 -7.72
C ASN A 394 -14.43 -11.96 -6.19
N PHE A 395 -15.49 -11.34 -5.69
CA PHE A 395 -15.93 -11.44 -4.29
C PHE A 395 -17.29 -12.14 -4.13
N GLY A 396 -17.81 -12.77 -5.20
CA GLY A 396 -19.15 -13.32 -5.21
C GLY A 396 -20.23 -12.24 -5.13
N ALA A 397 -21.28 -12.48 -4.34
CA ALA A 397 -22.45 -11.60 -4.26
C ALA A 397 -22.18 -10.25 -3.56
N SER A 398 -21.28 -10.24 -2.56
CA SER A 398 -21.04 -9.06 -1.74
C SER A 398 -19.73 -9.15 -0.96
N THR A 399 -19.09 -8.00 -0.74
CA THR A 399 -17.98 -7.83 0.20
C THR A 399 -18.21 -6.59 1.07
N SER A 400 -17.67 -6.60 2.30
CA SER A 400 -17.86 -5.54 3.30
C SER A 400 -16.54 -5.11 3.90
N PHE A 401 -16.32 -3.80 3.94
CA PHE A 401 -15.16 -3.16 4.53
C PHE A 401 -15.60 -2.38 5.77
N ASN A 402 -15.49 -3.02 6.93
CA ASN A 402 -15.87 -2.43 8.21
C ASN A 402 -14.87 -1.33 8.60
N LYS A 403 -15.37 -0.24 9.18
CA LYS A 403 -14.54 0.93 9.55
C LYS A 403 -13.68 1.43 8.38
N ALA A 404 -14.27 1.45 7.19
CA ALA A 404 -13.63 1.87 5.94
C ALA A 404 -13.09 3.30 6.00
N PHE A 405 -13.85 4.19 6.64
CA PHE A 405 -13.46 5.56 6.95
C PHE A 405 -14.21 6.02 8.20
N ARG A 406 -13.80 7.16 8.76
CA ARG A 406 -14.45 7.79 9.92
C ARG A 406 -14.91 9.19 9.55
N THR A 407 -16.14 9.55 9.87
CA THR A 407 -16.52 10.98 9.86
C THR A 407 -16.04 11.59 11.17
N ASN A 408 -15.54 12.82 11.14
CA ASN A 408 -15.11 13.53 12.36
C ASN A 408 -16.28 14.19 13.11
N GLY A 409 -17.51 13.96 12.66
CA GLY A 409 -18.60 14.87 12.97
C GLY A 409 -18.39 16.22 12.27
N VAL A 410 -19.37 17.10 12.39
CA VAL A 410 -19.15 18.49 11.99
C VAL A 410 -18.27 19.09 13.08
N LEU A 411 -17.04 19.53 12.75
CA LEU A 411 -16.34 20.50 13.59
C LEU A 411 -17.25 21.74 13.63
N GLU A 412 -18.07 21.83 14.68
CA GLU A 412 -18.95 22.96 14.89
C GLU A 412 -18.10 24.22 15.01
N ASN A 413 -18.04 25.00 13.92
CA ASN A 413 -18.09 26.43 14.06
C ASN A 413 -19.57 26.77 14.19
N GLU A 414 -19.98 27.02 15.43
CA GLU A 414 -21.26 27.59 15.88
C GLU A 414 -22.48 27.41 14.98
N THR A 415 -23.40 26.54 15.44
CA THR A 415 -24.85 26.66 15.25
C THR A 415 -25.33 27.09 13.86
N PHE A 416 -25.48 26.13 12.94
CA PHE A 416 -26.47 26.26 11.88
C PHE A 416 -27.84 25.83 12.41
N ALA A 417 -28.47 26.72 13.17
CA ALA A 417 -29.90 26.64 13.36
C ALA A 417 -30.60 27.07 12.06
N ASP A 418 -31.68 26.37 11.75
CA ASP A 418 -32.44 26.29 10.51
C ASP A 418 -33.16 27.61 10.10
N ALA A 419 -32.45 28.74 10.03
CA ALA A 419 -32.99 29.96 9.43
C ALA A 419 -33.07 29.75 7.91
N SER A 420 -34.27 29.51 7.40
CA SER A 420 -34.50 29.36 5.97
C SER A 420 -34.41 30.71 5.27
N PHE A 421 -33.61 30.78 4.21
CA PHE A 421 -33.69 31.84 3.22
C PHE A 421 -33.68 31.24 1.81
N THR A 422 -34.26 31.95 0.85
CA THR A 422 -34.19 31.62 -0.57
C THR A 422 -33.86 32.88 -1.38
N MET A 423 -33.13 32.74 -2.48
CA MET A 423 -32.93 33.81 -3.46
C MET A 423 -33.53 33.45 -4.80
N PHE A 424 -34.22 34.39 -5.44
CA PHE A 424 -34.87 34.15 -6.72
C PHE A 424 -35.12 35.44 -7.52
N PRO A 425 -35.24 35.34 -8.87
CA PRO A 425 -34.96 34.14 -9.66
C PRO A 425 -33.45 33.89 -9.77
N ASN A 426 -33.07 32.63 -9.95
CA ASN A 426 -31.72 32.24 -10.33
C ASN A 426 -31.83 31.08 -11.33
N PRO A 427 -31.54 31.29 -12.63
CA PRO A 427 -30.89 32.45 -13.23
C PRO A 427 -31.69 33.77 -13.18
N THR A 428 -30.98 34.91 -13.18
CA THR A 428 -31.53 36.27 -13.10
C THR A 428 -31.13 37.14 -14.31
N THR A 429 -31.89 38.19 -14.60
CA THR A 429 -31.52 39.29 -15.51
C THR A 429 -30.84 40.46 -14.78
N GLY A 430 -30.51 40.29 -13.51
CA GLY A 430 -29.80 41.26 -12.69
C GLY A 430 -30.50 41.61 -11.38
N ILE A 431 -31.78 41.32 -11.18
CA ILE A 431 -32.47 41.55 -9.91
C ILE A 431 -32.66 40.23 -9.17
N VAL A 432 -32.22 40.17 -7.91
CA VAL A 432 -32.32 38.98 -7.05
C VAL A 432 -33.08 39.37 -5.79
N ASN A 433 -34.21 38.71 -5.54
CA ASN A 433 -35.04 38.90 -4.37
C ASN A 433 -34.71 37.87 -3.29
N PHE A 434 -34.95 38.21 -2.03
CA PHE A 434 -34.69 37.38 -0.88
C PHE A 434 -35.98 37.12 -0.10
N THR A 435 -36.21 35.85 0.26
CA THR A 435 -37.10 35.48 1.35
C THR A 435 -36.23 35.00 2.50
N THR A 436 -36.40 35.55 3.70
CA THR A 436 -35.51 35.27 4.85
C THR A 436 -36.23 35.44 6.19
N GLN A 437 -35.84 34.67 7.21
CA GLN A 437 -36.35 34.82 8.57
C GLN A 437 -35.49 35.73 9.45
N GLU A 438 -34.38 36.24 8.92
CA GLU A 438 -33.46 37.14 9.61
C GLU A 438 -32.86 38.21 8.69
N THR A 439 -32.14 39.17 9.27
CA THR A 439 -31.44 40.20 8.51
C THR A 439 -30.14 39.66 7.93
N LEU A 440 -29.91 39.85 6.63
CA LEU A 440 -28.79 39.29 5.88
C LEU A 440 -27.81 40.36 5.37
N ASN A 441 -26.54 40.00 5.30
CA ASN A 441 -25.50 40.72 4.58
C ASN A 441 -25.04 39.87 3.39
N VAL A 442 -25.04 40.42 2.19
CA VAL A 442 -24.71 39.71 0.94
C VAL A 442 -23.45 40.31 0.34
N THR A 443 -22.48 39.47 0.01
CA THR A 443 -21.27 39.84 -0.75
C THR A 443 -21.20 38.97 -2.00
N VAL A 444 -21.25 39.60 -3.17
CA VAL A 444 -21.13 38.90 -4.47
C VAL A 444 -19.70 39.04 -4.97
N ILE A 445 -19.10 37.92 -5.34
CA ILE A 445 -17.76 37.84 -5.94
C ILE A 445 -17.83 37.24 -7.35
N ASP A 446 -16.91 37.63 -8.22
CA ASP A 446 -16.71 36.98 -9.51
C ASP A 446 -15.88 35.69 -9.37
N MET A 447 -15.67 34.97 -10.49
CA MET A 447 -14.91 33.72 -10.53
C MET A 447 -13.42 33.87 -10.22
N THR A 448 -12.90 35.10 -10.18
CA THR A 448 -11.51 35.39 -9.76
C THR A 448 -11.40 35.67 -8.26
N GLY A 449 -12.53 35.70 -7.55
CA GLY A 449 -12.61 36.00 -6.12
C GLY A 449 -12.73 37.49 -5.80
N LYS A 450 -12.79 38.36 -6.81
CA LYS A 450 -12.95 39.80 -6.62
C LYS A 450 -14.39 40.12 -6.20
N THR A 451 -14.54 40.94 -5.16
CA THR A 451 -15.86 41.44 -4.74
C THR A 451 -16.40 42.43 -5.76
N VAL A 452 -17.58 42.12 -6.30
CA VAL A 452 -18.26 42.91 -7.33
C VAL A 452 -19.53 43.59 -6.81
N HIS A 453 -20.09 43.13 -5.68
CA HIS A 453 -21.23 43.77 -5.04
C HIS A 453 -21.28 43.46 -3.54
N THR A 454 -21.81 44.40 -2.75
CA THR A 454 -22.11 44.19 -1.33
C THR A 454 -23.44 44.85 -0.98
N ALA A 455 -24.30 44.14 -0.27
CA ALA A 455 -25.53 44.65 0.30
C ALA A 455 -25.58 44.28 1.79
N LYS A 456 -26.08 45.20 2.62
CA LYS A 456 -26.22 45.00 4.06
C LYS A 456 -27.67 45.18 4.47
N ASP A 457 -28.00 44.60 5.61
CA ASP A 457 -29.31 44.74 6.25
C ASP A 457 -30.51 44.33 5.38
N ILE A 458 -30.32 43.30 4.54
CA ILE A 458 -31.37 42.71 3.67
C ILE A 458 -32.39 41.97 4.54
N LYS A 459 -33.65 42.36 4.43
CA LYS A 459 -34.79 41.77 5.15
C LYS A 459 -35.68 40.95 4.23
N ASP A 460 -36.68 40.29 4.80
CA ASP A 460 -37.65 39.53 4.03
C ASP A 460 -38.35 40.40 2.99
N GLY A 461 -38.34 39.97 1.73
CA GLY A 461 -38.91 40.70 0.60
C GLY A 461 -37.98 41.72 -0.05
N ASP A 462 -36.78 41.97 0.48
CA ASP A 462 -35.81 42.87 -0.15
C ASP A 462 -35.18 42.25 -1.41
N SER A 463 -34.54 43.10 -2.20
CA SER A 463 -33.81 42.69 -3.41
C SER A 463 -32.46 43.40 -3.53
N ILE A 464 -31.54 42.75 -4.25
CA ILE A 464 -30.29 43.37 -4.70
C ILE A 464 -30.31 43.53 -6.21
N ASN A 465 -29.66 44.59 -6.70
CA ASN A 465 -29.55 44.89 -8.12
C ASN A 465 -28.09 44.69 -8.60
N LEU A 466 -27.93 43.67 -9.43
CA LEU A 466 -26.71 43.22 -10.09
C LEU A 466 -26.76 43.48 -11.61
N SER A 467 -27.74 44.23 -12.13
CA SER A 467 -27.89 44.49 -13.57
C SER A 467 -26.70 45.19 -14.24
N THR A 468 -25.80 45.78 -13.44
CA THR A 468 -24.56 46.40 -13.93
C THR A 468 -23.42 45.40 -14.15
N LEU A 469 -23.58 44.15 -13.72
CA LEU A 469 -22.61 43.07 -13.92
C LEU A 469 -22.82 42.42 -15.29
N GLN A 470 -21.73 41.90 -15.88
CA GLN A 470 -21.80 41.18 -17.15
C GLN A 470 -22.49 39.82 -16.96
N SER A 471 -23.15 39.32 -18.01
CA SER A 471 -23.69 37.96 -18.04
C SER A 471 -22.59 36.95 -17.70
N GLY A 472 -22.90 36.01 -16.80
CA GLY A 472 -21.89 35.10 -16.26
C GLY A 472 -22.28 34.45 -14.93
N ILE A 473 -21.33 33.71 -14.37
CA ILE A 473 -21.47 33.03 -13.07
C ILE A 473 -20.79 33.86 -12.00
N TYR A 474 -21.48 34.05 -10.88
CA TYR A 474 -21.00 34.72 -9.68
C TYR A 474 -21.27 33.87 -8.44
N ILE A 475 -20.60 34.18 -7.35
CA ILE A 475 -20.81 33.52 -6.06
C ILE A 475 -21.29 34.58 -5.05
N ALA A 476 -22.43 34.34 -4.41
CA ALA A 476 -22.96 35.17 -3.34
C ALA A 476 -22.66 34.51 -1.99
N LYS A 477 -21.90 35.22 -1.15
CA LYS A 477 -21.70 34.90 0.27
C LYS A 477 -22.74 35.67 1.07
N ILE A 478 -23.61 34.95 1.76
CA ILE A 478 -24.77 35.50 2.47
C ILE A 478 -24.57 35.19 3.95
N LYS A 479 -24.64 36.21 4.80
CA LYS A 479 -24.40 36.09 6.24
C LYS A 479 -25.50 36.81 7.02
N GLY A 480 -26.31 36.05 7.73
CA GLY A 480 -27.24 36.54 8.75
C GLY A 480 -26.61 36.56 10.14
N GLU A 481 -27.46 36.79 11.15
CA GLU A 481 -27.09 36.72 12.57
C GLU A 481 -26.89 35.27 13.01
N LYS A 482 -27.69 34.35 12.45
CA LYS A 482 -27.78 32.93 12.81
C LYS A 482 -27.45 31.97 11.65
N SER A 483 -27.37 32.46 10.41
CA SER A 483 -27.04 31.63 9.24
C SER A 483 -25.93 32.22 8.37
N GLN A 484 -25.19 31.37 7.67
CA GLN A 484 -24.28 31.78 6.60
C GLN A 484 -24.28 30.78 5.44
N ARG A 485 -24.49 31.23 4.20
CA ARG A 485 -24.46 30.36 3.02
C ARG A 485 -23.69 30.95 1.87
N VAL A 486 -23.32 30.07 0.95
CA VAL A 486 -22.70 30.42 -0.33
C VAL A 486 -23.58 29.88 -1.44
N GLU A 487 -24.06 30.76 -2.29
CA GLU A 487 -24.98 30.44 -3.39
C GLU A 487 -24.38 30.87 -4.73
N LYS A 488 -24.62 30.08 -5.77
CA LYS A 488 -24.22 30.42 -7.14
C LYS A 488 -25.28 31.32 -7.76
N ILE A 489 -24.89 32.43 -8.38
CA ILE A 489 -25.79 33.30 -9.17
C ILE A 489 -25.43 33.18 -10.65
N ILE A 490 -26.45 33.00 -11.50
CA ILE A 490 -26.30 32.99 -12.97
C ILE A 490 -27.01 34.23 -13.52
N ILE A 491 -26.24 35.20 -14.04
CA ILE A 491 -26.77 36.40 -14.71
C ILE A 491 -26.83 36.13 -16.23
N LYS A 492 -28.01 36.27 -16.82
CA LYS A 492 -28.26 36.07 -18.26
C LYS A 492 -28.00 37.33 -19.05
#